data_AF-A0A849U2P2-F1
#
_entry.id   AF-A0A849U2P2-F1
#
_cell.length_a   1.000
_cell.length_b   1.000
_cell.length_c   1.000
_cell.angle_alpha   90.00
_cell.angle_beta   90.00
_cell.angle_gamma   90.00
#
_symmetry.space_group_name_H-M   'P 1'
#
loop_
_entity.id
_entity.type
_entity.pdbx_description
1 polymer ?
#
loop_
_entity_poly.entity_id
_entity_poly.type
_entity_poly.pdbx_seq_one_letter_code
_entity_poly.pdbx_strand_id
1 'polypeptide(L)'
;MLPNFSNMQDAQKVGQANVDNTMKFFAEWQKNMQTFASELTSYQKRAFEDSTQTFEKLLGVKSVDQAMEIQTAYAKRAYDEYMHQVTKIGGMFTEQAKEAYKPLERVMQQGR
;
A
#
# COMPACT_ATOMS: atom_id res chain seq x y z
N MET A 1 -38.32 5.38 36.62
CA MET A 1 -37.47 4.18 36.46
C MET A 1 -36.06 4.67 36.23
N LEU A 2 -35.12 4.36 37.13
CA LEU A 2 -33.72 4.75 36.97
C LEU A 2 -33.14 4.00 35.76
N PRO A 3 -32.32 4.63 34.90
CA PRO A 3 -31.65 3.91 33.83
C PRO A 3 -30.81 2.78 34.43
N ASN A 4 -31.03 1.57 33.94
CA ASN A 4 -30.41 0.35 34.45
C ASN A 4 -28.88 0.45 34.35
N PHE A 5 -28.15 0.20 35.44
CA PHE A 5 -26.68 0.31 35.51
C PHE A 5 -25.97 -0.57 34.47
N SER A 6 -26.59 -1.69 34.09
CA SER A 6 -26.11 -2.59 33.03
C SER A 6 -26.01 -1.87 31.67
N ASN A 7 -27.03 -1.08 31.31
CA ASN A 7 -27.06 -0.36 30.04
C ASN A 7 -25.99 0.75 29.97
N MET A 8 -25.62 1.34 31.12
CA MET A 8 -24.54 2.34 31.18
C MET A 8 -23.16 1.69 31.04
N GLN A 9 -22.93 0.52 31.64
CA GLN A 9 -21.68 -0.24 31.46
C GLN A 9 -21.52 -0.74 30.02
N ASP A 10 -22.60 -1.23 29.40
CA ASP A 10 -22.55 -1.68 28.00
C ASP A 10 -22.34 -0.51 27.05
N ALA A 11 -23.00 0.63 27.27
CA ALA A 11 -22.74 1.86 26.52
C ALA A 11 -21.29 2.34 26.69
N GLN A 12 -20.72 2.24 27.89
CA GLN A 12 -19.33 2.60 28.16
C GLN A 12 -18.34 1.66 27.48
N LYS A 13 -18.61 0.34 27.47
CA LYS A 13 -17.80 -0.67 26.75
C LYS A 13 -17.84 -0.47 25.24
N VAL A 14 -19.02 -0.20 24.67
CA VAL A 14 -19.17 0.12 23.25
C VAL A 14 -18.40 1.41 22.90
N GLY A 15 -18.50 2.44 23.76
CA GLY A 15 -17.74 3.67 23.62
C GLY A 15 -16.22 3.44 23.61
N GLN A 16 -15.70 2.65 24.55
CA GLN A 16 -14.27 2.28 24.60
C GLN A 16 -13.84 1.46 23.37
N ALA A 17 -14.60 0.44 22.98
CA ALA A 17 -14.30 -0.39 21.82
C ALA A 17 -14.25 0.44 20.52
N ASN A 18 -15.11 1.45 20.39
CA ASN A 18 -15.12 2.35 19.24
C ASN A 18 -13.89 3.28 19.21
N VAL A 19 -13.46 3.80 20.35
CA VAL A 19 -12.23 4.61 20.46
C VAL A 19 -11.01 3.77 20.10
N ASP A 20 -10.89 2.57 20.66
CA ASP A 20 -9.77 1.66 20.39
C ASP A 20 -9.70 1.24 18.91
N ASN A 21 -10.84 0.94 18.29
CA ASN A 21 -10.91 0.63 16.87
C ASN A 21 -10.53 1.82 15.99
N THR A 22 -10.96 3.04 16.36
CA THR A 22 -10.62 4.26 15.62
C THR A 22 -9.11 4.56 15.71
N MET A 23 -8.52 4.41 16.89
CA MET A 23 -7.07 4.61 17.08
C MET A 23 -6.25 3.59 16.30
N LYS A 24 -6.68 2.32 16.26
CA LYS A 24 -6.05 1.28 15.44
C LYS A 24 -6.13 1.60 13.95
N PHE A 25 -7.32 1.98 13.46
CA PHE A 25 -7.50 2.40 12.08
C PHE A 25 -6.57 3.56 11.70
N PHE A 26 -6.46 4.58 12.56
CA PHE A 26 -5.55 5.71 12.32
C PHE A 26 -4.08 5.30 12.31
N ALA A 27 -3.67 4.43 13.23
CA ALA A 27 -2.30 3.91 13.28
C ALA A 27 -1.95 3.09 12.02
N GLU A 28 -2.86 2.23 11.57
CA GLU A 28 -2.72 1.45 10.34
C GLU A 28 -2.68 2.34 9.09
N TRP A 29 -3.57 3.34 9.02
CA TRP A 29 -3.57 4.34 7.96
C TRP A 29 -2.23 5.07 7.88
N GLN A 30 -1.72 5.58 9.01
CA GLN A 30 -0.45 6.28 9.08
C GLN A 30 0.71 5.39 8.63
N LYS A 31 0.74 4.13 9.06
CA LYS A 31 1.73 3.15 8.62
C LYS A 31 1.66 2.92 7.11
N ASN A 32 0.46 2.77 6.54
CA ASN A 32 0.28 2.60 5.10
C ASN A 32 0.79 3.80 4.31
N MET A 33 0.57 5.02 4.80
CA MET A 33 1.11 6.24 4.19
C MET A 33 2.63 6.28 4.23
N GLN A 34 3.25 5.89 5.35
CA GLN A 34 4.70 5.78 5.46
C GLN A 34 5.27 4.74 4.49
N THR A 35 4.66 3.56 4.42
CA THR A 35 5.05 2.53 3.45
C THR A 35 4.90 3.04 2.02
N PHE A 36 3.79 3.68 1.68
CA PHE A 36 3.55 4.22 0.34
C PHE A 36 4.64 5.23 -0.06
N ALA A 37 4.95 6.18 0.84
CA ALA A 37 6.00 7.16 0.61
C ALA A 37 7.38 6.51 0.40
N SER A 38 7.71 5.49 1.20
CA SER A 38 8.97 4.74 1.08
C SER A 38 9.05 3.99 -0.26
N GLU A 39 7.96 3.35 -0.67
CA GLU A 39 7.91 2.61 -1.93
C GLU A 39 8.00 3.54 -3.14
N LEU A 40 7.30 4.68 -3.11
CA LEU A 40 7.38 5.69 -4.16
C LEU A 40 8.79 6.25 -4.30
N THR A 41 9.42 6.63 -3.18
CA THR A 41 10.80 7.15 -3.16
C THR A 41 11.78 6.10 -3.70
N SER A 42 11.60 4.84 -3.30
CA SER A 42 12.47 3.75 -3.74
C SER A 42 12.30 3.44 -5.22
N TYR A 43 11.06 3.45 -5.74
CA TYR A 43 10.77 3.32 -7.16
C TYR A 43 11.41 4.45 -7.97
N GLN A 44 11.26 5.71 -7.54
CA GLN A 44 11.88 6.86 -8.21
C GLN A 44 13.40 6.73 -8.29
N LYS A 45 14.04 6.32 -7.19
CA LYS A 45 15.49 6.08 -7.17
C LYS A 45 15.90 5.02 -8.18
N ARG A 46 15.23 3.86 -8.19
CA ARG A 46 15.53 2.77 -9.13
C ARG A 46 15.31 3.18 -10.59
N ALA A 47 14.21 3.89 -10.87
CA ALA A 47 13.92 4.39 -12.22
C ALA A 47 15.00 5.36 -12.71
N PHE A 48 15.49 6.25 -11.85
CA PHE A 48 16.58 7.17 -12.18
C PHE A 48 17.90 6.45 -12.43
N GLU A 49 18.25 5.48 -11.57
CA GLU A 49 19.46 4.66 -11.72
C GLU A 49 19.43 3.83 -13.02
N ASP A 50 18.33 3.14 -13.33
CA ASP A 50 18.21 2.34 -14.56
C ASP A 50 18.21 3.22 -15.82
N SER A 51 17.58 4.39 -15.77
CA SER A 51 17.62 5.38 -16.87
C SER A 51 19.05 5.87 -17.13
N THR A 52 19.77 6.23 -16.07
CA THR A 52 21.16 6.72 -16.15
C THR A 52 22.07 5.62 -16.70
N GLN A 53 21.96 4.40 -16.18
CA GLN A 53 22.75 3.26 -16.65
C GLN A 53 22.45 2.93 -18.11
N THR A 54 21.19 3.01 -18.52
CA THR A 54 20.78 2.78 -19.92
C THR A 54 21.35 3.86 -20.83
N PHE A 55 21.30 5.13 -20.41
CA PHE A 55 21.90 6.23 -21.14
C PHE A 55 23.41 6.06 -21.32
N GLU A 56 24.14 5.71 -20.26
CA GLU A 56 25.59 5.43 -20.34
C GLU A 56 25.90 4.32 -21.34
N LYS A 57 25.11 3.23 -21.34
CA LYS A 57 25.26 2.14 -22.31
C LYS A 57 25.02 2.61 -23.74
N LEU A 58 23.99 3.44 -23.96
CA LEU A 58 23.66 4.00 -25.28
C LEU A 58 24.77 4.90 -25.83
N LEU A 59 25.49 5.64 -24.98
CA LEU A 59 26.63 6.45 -25.43
C LEU A 59 27.80 5.60 -25.97
N GLY A 60 27.90 4.34 -25.57
CA GLY A 60 29.00 3.45 -25.93
C GLY A 60 28.78 2.61 -27.20
N VAL A 61 27.58 2.61 -27.78
CA VAL A 61 27.28 1.72 -28.92
C VAL A 61 27.73 2.30 -30.26
N LYS A 62 28.00 1.41 -31.23
CA LYS A 62 28.50 1.79 -32.57
C LYS A 62 27.51 1.53 -33.69
N SER A 63 26.38 0.88 -33.39
CA SER A 63 25.34 0.58 -34.36
C SER A 63 23.94 0.79 -33.79
N VAL A 64 22.98 0.99 -34.69
CA VAL A 64 21.56 1.14 -34.36
C VAL A 64 21.02 -0.16 -33.76
N ASP A 65 21.45 -1.33 -34.23
CA ASP A 65 21.00 -2.62 -33.71
C ASP A 65 21.33 -2.78 -32.21
N GLN A 66 22.53 -2.40 -31.80
CA GLN A 66 22.92 -2.41 -30.38
C GLN A 66 22.09 -1.42 -29.54
N ALA A 67 21.80 -0.23 -30.09
CA ALA A 67 20.95 0.74 -29.43
C ALA A 67 19.51 0.21 -29.25
N MET A 68 18.98 -0.47 -30.27
CA MET A 68 17.65 -1.09 -30.25
C MET A 68 17.56 -2.22 -29.21
N GLU A 69 18.59 -3.06 -29.10
CA GLU A 69 18.65 -4.09 -28.05
C GLU A 69 18.62 -3.47 -26.65
N ILE A 70 19.44 -2.43 -26.41
CA ILE A 70 19.48 -1.73 -25.12
C ILE A 70 18.14 -1.09 -24.79
N GLN A 71 17.52 -0.37 -25.73
CA GLN A 71 16.21 0.25 -25.48
C GLN A 71 15.09 -0.76 -25.31
N THR A 72 15.10 -1.85 -26.05
CA THR A 72 14.10 -2.92 -25.87
C THR A 72 14.22 -3.54 -24.48
N ALA A 73 15.45 -3.80 -24.03
CA ALA A 73 15.70 -4.32 -22.70
C ALA A 73 15.30 -3.32 -21.61
N TYR A 74 15.59 -2.03 -21.79
CA TYR A 74 15.15 -0.97 -20.88
C TYR A 74 13.62 -0.87 -20.80
N ALA A 75 12.94 -0.85 -21.96
CA ALA A 75 11.47 -0.79 -22.01
C ALA A 75 10.82 -1.97 -21.26
N LYS A 76 11.37 -3.19 -21.42
CA LYS A 76 10.91 -4.35 -20.67
C LYS A 76 11.10 -4.19 -19.16
N ARG A 77 12.30 -3.80 -18.71
CA ARG A 77 12.57 -3.58 -17.28
C ARG A 77 11.67 -2.49 -16.69
N ALA A 78 11.53 -1.36 -17.38
CA ALA A 78 10.67 -0.26 -16.95
C ALA A 78 9.20 -0.70 -16.81
N TYR A 79 8.70 -1.52 -17.73
CA TYR A 79 7.36 -2.09 -17.65
C TYR A 79 7.21 -3.04 -16.45
N ASP A 80 8.13 -3.98 -16.28
CA ASP A 80 8.09 -4.96 -15.20
C ASP A 80 8.15 -4.26 -13.83
N GLU A 81 9.02 -3.26 -13.69
CA GLU A 81 9.18 -2.45 -12.47
C GLU A 81 7.93 -1.61 -12.15
N TYR A 82 7.33 -1.00 -13.18
CA TYR A 82 6.07 -0.26 -13.04
C TYR A 82 4.93 -1.17 -12.57
N MET A 83 4.77 -2.32 -13.22
CA MET A 83 3.71 -3.27 -12.87
C MET A 83 3.89 -3.84 -11.46
N HIS A 84 5.14 -4.09 -11.06
CA HIS A 84 5.47 -4.46 -9.69
C HIS A 84 5.02 -3.37 -8.70
N GLN A 85 5.34 -2.10 -8.97
CA GLN A 85 4.96 -0.99 -8.09
C GLN A 85 3.44 -0.80 -8.00
N VAL A 86 2.73 -0.88 -9.12
CA VAL A 86 1.26 -0.80 -9.16
C VAL A 86 0.62 -1.94 -8.36
N THR A 87 1.11 -3.17 -8.55
CA THR A 87 0.61 -4.35 -7.82
C THR A 87 0.82 -4.20 -6.32
N LYS A 88 1.99 -3.70 -5.91
CA LYS A 88 2.33 -3.48 -4.51
C LYS A 88 1.43 -2.45 -3.85
N ILE A 89 1.26 -1.28 -4.48
CA ILE A 89 0.36 -0.22 -3.98
C ILE A 89 -1.09 -0.73 -3.93
N GLY A 90 -1.56 -1.42 -4.98
CA GLY A 90 -2.90 -2.01 -5.02
C GLY A 90 -3.12 -3.04 -3.91
N GLY A 91 -2.11 -3.85 -3.60
CA GLY A 91 -2.11 -4.77 -2.46
C GLY A 91 -2.30 -4.05 -1.12
N MET A 92 -1.56 -2.97 -0.89
CA MET A 92 -1.68 -2.17 0.35
C MET A 92 -3.09 -1.61 0.56
N PHE A 93 -3.73 -1.08 -0.49
CA PHE A 93 -5.12 -0.59 -0.39
C PHE A 93 -6.13 -1.72 -0.20
N THR A 94 -5.90 -2.87 -0.84
CA THR A 94 -6.74 -4.05 -0.67
C THR A 94 -6.68 -4.58 0.77
N GLU A 95 -5.49 -4.61 1.38
CA GLU A 95 -5.32 -4.98 2.77
C GLU A 95 -6.03 -4.00 3.70
N GLN A 96 -5.91 -2.69 3.46
CA GLN A 96 -6.62 -1.67 4.22
C GLN A 96 -8.15 -1.82 4.16
N ALA A 97 -8.68 -2.10 2.97
CA ALA A 97 -10.11 -2.38 2.82
C ALA A 97 -10.53 -3.58 3.68
N LYS A 98 -9.77 -4.69 3.64
CA LYS A 98 -10.06 -5.88 4.47
C LYS A 98 -10.06 -5.57 5.96
N GLU A 99 -9.08 -4.82 6.46
CA GLU A 99 -9.02 -4.42 7.87
C GLU A 99 -10.25 -3.59 8.29
N ALA A 100 -10.70 -2.68 7.42
CA ALA A 100 -11.89 -1.85 7.67
C ALA A 100 -13.20 -2.67 7.74
N TYR A 101 -13.28 -3.82 7.05
CA TYR A 101 -14.47 -4.70 7.08
C TYR A 101 -14.51 -5.67 8.27
N LYS A 102 -13.39 -5.93 8.96
CA LYS A 102 -13.34 -6.87 10.11
C LYS A 102 -14.37 -6.60 11.23
N PRO A 103 -14.70 -5.34 11.60
CA PRO A 103 -15.74 -5.09 12.59
C PRO A 103 -17.12 -5.62 12.16
N LEU A 104 -17.47 -5.51 10.87
CA LEU A 104 -18.73 -6.01 10.33
C LEU A 104 -18.78 -7.54 10.35
N GLU A 105 -17.67 -8.21 10.05
CA GLU A 105 -17.55 -9.66 10.15
C GLU A 105 -17.75 -10.17 11.59
N ARG A 106 -17.20 -9.48 12.59
CA ARG A 106 -17.40 -9.86 14.01
C ARG A 106 -18.85 -9.71 14.45
N VAL A 107 -19.54 -8.65 14.04
CA VAL A 107 -20.96 -8.45 14.38
C VAL A 107 -21.81 -9.56 13.76
N MET A 108 -21.55 -9.96 12.52
CA MET A 108 -22.24 -11.09 11.88
C MET A 108 -21.95 -12.44 12.56
N GLN A 109 -20.75 -12.65 13.09
CA GLN A 109 -20.38 -13.89 13.79
C GLN A 109 -20.96 -13.97 15.22
N GLN A 110 -21.12 -12.83 15.91
CA GLN A 110 -21.74 -12.79 17.24
C GLN A 110 -23.27 -12.88 17.21
N GLY A 111 -23.89 -12.71 16.04
CA GLY A 111 -25.32 -12.86 15.82
C GLY A 111 -25.78 -14.27 15.40
N ARG A 112 -24.87 -15.25 15.38
CA ARG A 112 -25.16 -16.69 15.18
C ARG A 112 -24.92 -17.45 16.48
#